data_AF-A0A2S9GZY7-F1
#
_entry.id   AF-A0A2S9GZY7-F1
#
_cell.length_a   1.000
_cell.length_b   1.000
_cell.length_c   1.000
_cell.angle_alpha   90.00
_cell.angle_beta   90.00
_cell.angle_gamma   90.00
#
_symmetry.space_group_name_H-M   'P 1'
#
loop_
_entity.id
_entity.type
_entity.pdbx_description
1 polymer ?
#
loop_
_entity_poly.entity_id
_entity_poly.type
_entity_poly.pdbx_seq_one_letter_code
_entity_poly.pdbx_strand_id
1 'polypeptide(L)'
;MHSGRKDASWKRAIRFMFHTMFHVKTSANWLRFLSGNSVLANSTTEATFFDRIHRPFFDKRSNTRQRTQLLLAHFDILTHILDAKQLQSVMSGSGINLASLIGKTGEVIDVNLTRFPDFDKEGGASLELTVDGKTILLLTFTLTRKYNNIALTIGGIQSREHAQTDCRTLLRDATHALHGIQPRILMIETLRSIAQQLACNTIECVNENNHIYRALRYRNKRVIHAQYNQLWLLVGGIEMTNGNFSIPSFVEEKSIESRPSKKRNEYRNRATLLHSVRTQVCEVIPPFSLINKNTNAAATVKIDAIFSNTTIEAL
;
A
#
# COMPACT_ATOMS: atom_id res chain seq x y z
N MET A 1 -20.08 27.79 -7.93
CA MET A 1 -20.19 28.33 -6.56
C MET A 1 -18.96 27.91 -5.76
N HIS A 2 -18.12 28.88 -5.39
CA HIS A 2 -16.74 28.68 -4.93
C HIS A 2 -16.48 29.50 -3.65
N SER A 3 -17.18 29.17 -2.54
CA SER A 3 -17.11 29.97 -1.29
C SER A 3 -16.93 29.14 -0.02
N GLY A 4 -16.01 28.18 -0.02
CA GLY A 4 -15.70 27.37 1.19
C GLY A 4 -14.22 27.02 1.44
N ARG A 5 -13.28 27.44 0.58
CA ARG A 5 -11.88 26.96 0.63
C ARG A 5 -10.91 27.83 1.46
N LYS A 6 -11.19 29.11 1.69
CA LYS A 6 -10.21 30.05 2.30
C LYS A 6 -10.15 29.99 3.83
N ASP A 7 -11.28 29.87 4.53
CA ASP A 7 -11.31 29.87 6.01
C ASP A 7 -10.73 28.61 6.67
N ALA A 8 -10.61 27.53 5.89
CA ALA A 8 -10.03 26.26 6.35
C ALA A 8 -8.49 26.24 6.26
N SER A 9 -7.87 27.20 5.56
CA SER A 9 -6.43 27.24 5.26
C SER A 9 -5.60 27.71 6.47
N TRP A 10 -5.91 28.89 7.02
CA TRP A 10 -5.14 29.49 8.11
C TRP A 10 -5.29 28.70 9.42
N LYS A 11 -6.49 28.21 9.74
CA LYS A 11 -6.72 27.30 10.89
C LYS A 11 -5.93 26.00 10.76
N ARG A 12 -5.59 25.58 9.54
CA ARG A 12 -4.71 24.43 9.27
C ARG A 12 -3.25 24.80 9.45
N ALA A 13 -2.82 25.92 8.89
CA ALA A 13 -1.47 26.44 9.06
C ALA A 13 -1.12 26.64 10.55
N ILE A 14 -2.02 27.25 11.33
CA ILE A 14 -1.83 27.42 12.78
C ILE A 14 -1.75 26.08 13.51
N ARG A 15 -2.62 25.11 13.18
CA ARG A 15 -2.54 23.76 13.78
C ARG A 15 -1.24 23.05 13.40
N PHE A 16 -0.80 23.18 12.15
CA PHE A 16 0.46 22.62 11.68
C PHE A 16 1.64 23.25 12.42
N MET A 17 1.68 24.58 12.54
CA MET A 17 2.69 25.29 13.32
C MET A 17 2.68 24.85 14.78
N PHE A 18 1.50 24.80 15.41
CA PHE A 18 1.34 24.35 16.79
C PHE A 18 1.86 22.94 17.01
N HIS A 19 1.43 21.98 16.19
CA HIS A 19 1.93 20.61 16.29
C HIS A 19 3.43 20.49 15.97
N THR A 20 3.95 21.30 15.05
CA THR A 20 5.38 21.40 14.76
C THR A 20 6.15 21.87 15.99
N MET A 21 5.62 22.82 16.78
CA MET A 21 6.26 23.29 18.02
C MET A 21 6.38 22.19 19.09
N PHE A 22 5.41 21.27 19.19
CA PHE A 22 5.52 20.13 20.14
C PHE A 22 6.35 18.96 19.61
N HIS A 23 6.66 18.96 18.32
CA HIS A 23 7.29 17.84 17.62
C HIS A 23 8.40 18.31 16.66
N VAL A 24 9.15 19.35 17.05
CA VAL A 24 10.09 20.07 16.18
C VAL A 24 11.09 19.13 15.51
N LYS A 25 11.70 18.21 16.26
CA LYS A 25 12.69 17.27 15.71
C LYS A 25 12.08 16.36 14.63
N THR A 26 10.92 15.78 14.88
CA THR A 26 10.23 14.90 13.92
C THR A 26 9.73 15.67 12.69
N SER A 27 9.20 16.87 12.87
CA SER A 27 8.76 17.73 11.77
C SER A 27 9.93 18.22 10.92
N ALA A 28 11.04 18.63 11.55
CA ALA A 28 12.25 19.03 10.84
C ALA A 28 12.84 17.87 10.04
N ASN A 29 12.89 16.65 10.59
CA ASN A 29 13.38 15.48 9.88
C ASN A 29 12.51 15.15 8.66
N TRP A 30 11.19 15.18 8.82
CA TRP A 30 10.25 14.96 7.72
C TRP A 30 10.40 16.00 6.60
N LEU A 31 10.40 17.29 6.94
CA LEU A 31 10.56 18.36 5.95
C LEU A 31 11.94 18.33 5.28
N ARG A 32 13.00 18.04 6.04
CA ARG A 32 14.36 17.89 5.48
C ARG A 32 14.42 16.73 4.48
N PHE A 33 13.82 15.59 4.82
CA PHE A 33 13.73 14.45 3.91
C PHE A 33 13.00 14.82 2.62
N LEU A 34 11.82 15.45 2.72
CA LEU A 34 11.07 15.90 1.55
C LEU A 34 11.85 16.90 0.70
N SER A 35 12.49 17.90 1.32
CA SER A 35 13.30 18.90 0.60
C SER A 35 14.53 18.30 -0.09
N GLY A 36 15.04 17.18 0.41
CA GLY A 36 16.15 16.45 -0.20
C GLY A 36 15.75 15.58 -1.40
N ASN A 37 14.46 15.40 -1.64
CA ASN A 37 13.94 14.60 -2.75
C ASN A 37 13.00 15.44 -3.62
N SER A 38 13.54 15.98 -4.72
CA SER A 38 12.82 16.91 -5.59
C SER A 38 11.56 16.30 -6.20
N VAL A 39 11.57 15.01 -6.52
CA VAL A 39 10.38 14.31 -7.04
C VAL A 39 9.28 14.29 -5.99
N LEU A 40 9.57 13.89 -4.75
CA LEU A 40 8.57 13.88 -3.68
C LEU A 40 8.06 15.29 -3.34
N ALA A 41 8.95 16.29 -3.29
CA ALA A 41 8.58 17.67 -3.01
C ALA A 41 7.68 18.28 -4.10
N ASN A 42 7.95 17.96 -5.38
CA ASN A 42 7.25 18.56 -6.52
C ASN A 42 6.01 17.78 -6.95
N SER A 43 5.92 16.49 -6.63
CA SER A 43 4.80 15.63 -7.07
C SER A 43 3.55 15.78 -6.20
N THR A 44 3.59 16.56 -5.13
CA THR A 44 2.45 16.79 -4.25
C THR A 44 2.30 18.26 -3.90
N THR A 45 1.13 18.81 -4.19
CA THR A 45 0.73 20.17 -3.78
C THR A 45 -0.21 20.14 -2.56
N GLU A 46 -0.49 18.95 -2.04
CA GLU A 46 -1.45 18.74 -0.98
C GLU A 46 -0.85 19.12 0.37
N ALA A 47 -1.39 20.17 1.00
CA ALA A 47 -1.02 20.53 2.38
C ALA A 47 -1.18 19.35 3.37
N THR A 48 -2.09 18.41 3.07
CA THR A 48 -2.31 17.20 3.87
C THR A 48 -1.17 16.20 3.78
N PHE A 49 -0.34 16.25 2.74
CA PHE A 49 0.83 15.40 2.61
C PHE A 49 1.94 15.82 3.57
N PHE A 50 2.19 17.13 3.66
CA PHE A 50 3.20 17.70 4.56
C PHE A 50 2.82 17.52 6.04
N ASP A 51 1.53 17.53 6.38
CA ASP A 51 1.06 17.40 7.76
C ASP A 51 0.74 15.95 8.21
N ARG A 52 1.04 14.93 7.39
CA ARG A 52 0.73 13.51 7.68
C ARG A 52 1.32 13.03 9.00
N ILE A 53 2.53 13.50 9.34
CA ILE A 53 3.19 13.17 10.62
C ILE A 53 2.43 13.69 11.85
N HIS A 54 1.37 14.49 11.70
CA HIS A 54 0.51 14.96 12.80
C HIS A 54 -0.90 14.35 12.77
N ARG A 55 -1.12 13.35 11.91
CA ARG A 55 -2.41 12.67 11.75
C ARG A 55 -2.25 11.16 11.99
N PRO A 56 -3.18 10.51 12.70
CA PRO A 56 -3.16 9.06 12.79
C PRO A 56 -2.99 8.44 11.39
N PHE A 57 -2.05 7.50 11.26
CA PHE A 57 -1.65 6.89 10.00
C PHE A 57 -1.45 5.38 10.19
N PHE A 58 -1.95 4.60 9.24
CA PHE A 58 -1.86 3.14 9.16
C PHE A 58 -2.57 2.39 10.31
N ASP A 59 -2.07 2.52 11.55
CA ASP A 59 -2.61 1.89 12.76
C ASP A 59 -3.02 2.97 13.76
N LYS A 60 -4.20 2.82 14.38
CA LYS A 60 -4.75 3.79 15.34
C LYS A 60 -3.88 3.99 16.58
N ARG A 61 -3.03 3.01 16.92
CA ARG A 61 -2.17 2.99 18.11
C ARG A 61 -0.85 3.74 17.91
N SER A 62 -0.52 4.09 16.67
CA SER A 62 0.77 4.69 16.33
C SER A 62 0.94 6.12 16.87
N ASN A 63 2.06 6.35 17.57
CA ASN A 63 2.43 7.67 18.07
C ASN A 63 3.16 8.51 17.00
N THR A 64 3.39 9.81 17.25
CA THR A 64 4.03 10.72 16.28
C THR A 64 5.41 10.27 15.80
N ARG A 65 6.22 9.71 16.69
CA ARG A 65 7.56 9.23 16.34
C ARG A 65 7.46 8.02 15.39
N GLN A 66 6.67 7.02 15.77
CA GLN A 66 6.44 5.82 14.95
C GLN A 66 5.87 6.17 13.57
N ARG A 67 4.88 7.08 13.51
CA ARG A 67 4.30 7.55 12.25
C ARG A 67 5.31 8.25 11.35
N THR A 68 6.17 9.08 11.93
CA THR A 68 7.24 9.77 11.20
C THR A 68 8.25 8.76 10.66
N GLN A 69 8.68 7.80 11.47
CA GLN A 69 9.58 6.72 11.05
C GLN A 69 9.01 5.90 9.90
N LEU A 70 7.74 5.51 10.01
CA LEU A 70 7.06 4.70 9.02
C LEU A 70 6.88 5.45 7.69
N LEU A 71 6.55 6.75 7.72
CA LEU A 71 6.49 7.59 6.52
C LEU A 71 7.87 7.81 5.88
N LEU A 72 8.89 8.11 6.67
CA LEU A 72 10.26 8.28 6.18
C LEU A 72 10.77 7.00 5.52
N ALA A 73 10.65 5.86 6.20
CA ALA A 73 11.05 4.56 5.67
C ALA A 73 10.29 4.22 4.39
N HIS A 74 8.98 4.46 4.35
CA HIS A 74 8.17 4.17 3.17
C HIS A 74 8.66 4.91 1.93
N PHE A 75 8.78 6.24 2.02
CA PHE A 75 9.15 7.05 0.86
C PHE A 75 10.62 6.88 0.52
N ASP A 76 11.50 6.67 1.50
CA ASP A 76 12.90 6.31 1.24
C ASP A 76 12.99 5.03 0.41
N ILE A 77 12.34 3.95 0.86
CA ILE A 77 12.30 2.69 0.12
C ILE A 77 11.67 2.88 -1.27
N LEU A 78 10.57 3.61 -1.38
CA LEU A 78 9.90 3.86 -2.67
C LEU A 78 10.80 4.59 -3.67
N THR A 79 11.62 5.54 -3.20
CA THR A 79 12.59 6.26 -4.05
C THR A 79 13.80 5.43 -4.47
N HIS A 80 14.05 4.31 -3.79
CA HIS A 80 15.05 3.35 -4.23
C HIS A 80 14.44 2.38 -5.25
N ILE A 81 13.19 1.94 -5.05
CA ILE A 81 12.55 0.95 -5.92
C ILE A 81 12.17 1.54 -7.29
N LEU A 82 11.75 2.80 -7.32
CA LEU A 82 11.24 3.45 -8.52
C LEU A 82 12.22 4.49 -9.06
N ASP A 83 12.36 4.55 -10.38
CA ASP A 83 13.05 5.67 -11.01
C ASP A 83 12.27 6.99 -10.83
N ALA A 84 12.91 8.12 -11.15
CA ALA A 84 12.32 9.44 -10.95
C ALA A 84 10.97 9.63 -11.69
N LYS A 85 10.83 9.06 -12.89
CA LYS A 85 9.61 9.19 -13.71
C LYS A 85 8.50 8.30 -13.14
N GLN A 86 8.81 7.06 -12.81
CA GLN A 86 7.88 6.12 -12.15
C GLN A 86 7.39 6.69 -10.82
N LEU A 87 8.31 7.21 -9.99
CA LEU A 87 7.98 7.83 -8.72
C LEU A 87 7.06 9.04 -8.92
N GLN A 88 7.35 9.91 -9.89
CA GLN A 88 6.48 11.04 -10.22
C GLN A 88 5.08 10.57 -10.64
N SER A 89 5.00 9.54 -11.48
CA SER A 89 3.73 8.96 -11.92
C SER A 89 2.91 8.40 -10.74
N VAL A 90 3.55 7.63 -9.86
CA VAL A 90 2.91 7.10 -8.64
C VAL A 90 2.42 8.22 -7.74
N MET A 91 3.26 9.22 -7.46
CA MET A 91 2.96 10.29 -6.51
C MET A 91 1.89 11.26 -7.01
N SER A 92 1.82 11.49 -8.33
CA SER A 92 0.79 12.32 -8.98
C SER A 92 -0.55 11.60 -9.15
N GLY A 93 -0.62 10.29 -8.88
CA GLY A 93 -1.82 9.48 -9.00
C GLY A 93 -2.03 8.84 -10.38
N SER A 94 -1.24 9.19 -11.40
CA SER A 94 -1.30 8.53 -12.72
C SER A 94 -0.87 7.07 -12.67
N GLY A 95 0.01 6.72 -11.73
CA GLY A 95 0.46 5.37 -11.48
C GLY A 95 1.37 4.78 -12.55
N ILE A 96 1.83 3.55 -12.29
CA ILE A 96 2.55 2.71 -13.24
C ILE A 96 1.82 1.38 -13.36
N ASN A 97 1.71 0.84 -14.57
CA ASN A 97 1.13 -0.48 -14.77
C ASN A 97 2.13 -1.55 -14.31
N LEU A 98 1.68 -2.46 -13.45
CA LEU A 98 2.45 -3.61 -12.98
C LEU A 98 2.11 -4.90 -13.73
N ALA A 99 0.86 -5.02 -14.18
CA ALA A 99 0.40 -6.16 -14.96
C ALA A 99 -0.85 -5.80 -15.77
N SER A 100 -0.93 -6.33 -16.98
CA SER A 100 -2.13 -6.35 -17.81
C SER A 100 -2.52 -7.81 -18.09
N LEU A 101 -3.80 -8.12 -17.91
CA LEU A 101 -4.38 -9.44 -18.10
C LEU A 101 -5.59 -9.34 -19.02
N ILE A 102 -5.86 -10.43 -19.74
CA ILE A 102 -7.11 -10.60 -20.48
C ILE A 102 -7.99 -11.56 -19.70
N GLY A 103 -9.19 -11.08 -19.32
CA GLY A 103 -10.21 -11.84 -18.64
C GLY A 103 -10.76 -12.97 -19.52
N LYS A 104 -11.44 -13.91 -18.87
CA LYS A 104 -12.06 -15.09 -19.50
C LYS A 104 -12.96 -14.73 -20.70
N THR A 105 -13.58 -13.56 -20.69
CA THR A 105 -14.53 -13.08 -21.70
C THR A 105 -13.99 -11.91 -22.51
N GLY A 106 -12.69 -11.61 -22.40
CA GLY A 106 -11.99 -10.59 -23.19
C GLY A 106 -11.82 -9.24 -22.47
N GLU A 107 -12.23 -9.13 -21.22
CA GLU A 107 -12.07 -7.91 -20.42
C GLU A 107 -10.60 -7.54 -20.24
N VAL A 108 -10.26 -6.25 -20.31
CA VAL A 108 -8.91 -5.78 -20.01
C VAL A 108 -8.82 -5.53 -18.51
N ILE A 109 -7.93 -6.25 -17.83
CA ILE A 109 -7.75 -6.16 -16.38
C ILE A 109 -6.34 -5.68 -16.10
N ASP A 110 -6.23 -4.48 -15.52
CA ASP A 110 -4.93 -3.90 -15.17
C ASP A 110 -4.73 -3.82 -13.66
N VAL A 111 -3.49 -4.05 -13.24
CA VAL A 111 -3.04 -3.78 -11.88
C VAL A 111 -2.00 -2.67 -11.92
N ASN A 112 -2.29 -1.53 -11.30
CA ASN A 112 -1.41 -0.37 -11.28
C ASN A 112 -0.86 -0.12 -9.86
N LEU A 113 0.38 0.33 -9.75
CA LEU A 113 0.92 0.95 -8.54
C LEU A 113 0.70 2.46 -8.62
N THR A 114 0.05 3.05 -7.63
CA THR A 114 -0.23 4.50 -7.60
C THR A 114 -0.38 5.00 -6.15
N ARG A 115 -0.65 6.28 -5.95
CA ARG A 115 -1.03 6.88 -4.67
C ARG A 115 -2.42 7.48 -4.78
N PHE A 116 -3.31 7.12 -3.86
CA PHE A 116 -4.62 7.77 -3.71
C PHE A 116 -4.65 8.67 -2.47
N PRO A 117 -4.78 10.00 -2.63
CA PRO A 117 -4.87 10.94 -1.51
C PRO A 117 -5.99 10.64 -0.51
N ASP A 118 -7.11 10.08 -0.98
CA ASP A 118 -8.24 9.70 -0.12
C ASP A 118 -7.90 8.57 0.86
N PHE A 119 -6.89 7.76 0.53
CA PHE A 119 -6.44 6.59 1.29
C PHE A 119 -5.07 6.79 1.96
N ASP A 120 -4.53 8.01 1.95
CA ASP A 120 -3.28 8.38 2.62
C ASP A 120 -3.28 8.14 4.14
N LYS A 121 -4.43 7.82 4.74
CA LYS A 121 -4.50 7.42 6.16
C LYS A 121 -4.21 5.94 6.36
N GLU A 122 -4.40 5.12 5.33
CA GLU A 122 -4.28 3.66 5.38
C GLU A 122 -2.88 3.22 4.90
N GLY A 123 -2.22 3.99 4.04
CA GLY A 123 -0.83 3.71 3.67
C GLY A 123 -0.23 4.78 2.76
N GLY A 124 0.99 4.52 2.29
CA GLY A 124 1.76 5.47 1.49
C GLY A 124 1.65 5.23 -0.03
N ALA A 125 1.29 4.01 -0.41
CA ALA A 125 1.06 3.60 -1.80
C ALA A 125 -0.16 2.67 -1.88
N SER A 126 -0.69 2.49 -3.09
CA SER A 126 -1.83 1.64 -3.36
C SER A 126 -1.62 0.83 -4.64
N LEU A 127 -2.07 -0.42 -4.60
CA LEU A 127 -2.40 -1.17 -5.80
C LEU A 127 -3.82 -0.81 -6.22
N GLU A 128 -4.00 -0.54 -7.51
CA GLU A 128 -5.28 -0.30 -8.16
C GLU A 128 -5.60 -1.44 -9.11
N LEU A 129 -6.80 -2.04 -8.97
CA LEU A 129 -7.33 -2.98 -9.94
C LEU A 129 -8.38 -2.28 -10.79
N THR A 130 -8.18 -2.29 -12.11
CA THR A 130 -9.16 -1.80 -13.07
C THR A 130 -9.69 -2.95 -13.92
N VAL A 131 -10.93 -2.82 -14.37
CA VAL A 131 -11.54 -3.68 -15.40
C VAL A 131 -12.13 -2.77 -16.45
N ASP A 132 -11.68 -2.91 -17.70
CA ASP A 132 -12.02 -2.04 -18.83
C ASP A 132 -11.85 -0.55 -18.48
N GLY A 133 -10.72 -0.22 -17.84
CA GLY A 133 -10.37 1.13 -17.40
C GLY A 133 -11.13 1.64 -16.17
N LYS A 134 -12.05 0.86 -15.59
CA LYS A 134 -12.79 1.25 -14.38
C LYS A 134 -12.15 0.67 -13.13
N THR A 135 -11.73 1.51 -12.20
CA THR A 135 -11.22 1.07 -10.91
C THR A 135 -12.28 0.34 -10.09
N ILE A 136 -12.05 -0.93 -9.74
CA ILE A 136 -13.01 -1.71 -8.94
C ILE A 136 -12.53 -1.96 -7.51
N LEU A 137 -11.21 -1.98 -7.29
CA LEU A 137 -10.63 -2.35 -6.00
C LEU A 137 -9.30 -1.62 -5.78
N LEU A 138 -9.08 -1.19 -4.53
CA LEU A 138 -7.84 -0.60 -4.06
C LEU A 138 -7.29 -1.43 -2.90
N LEU A 139 -5.98 -1.71 -2.91
CA LEU A 139 -5.24 -2.25 -1.77
C LEU A 139 -4.17 -1.23 -1.39
N THR A 140 -4.27 -0.66 -0.19
CA THR A 140 -3.34 0.36 0.31
C THR A 140 -2.35 -0.25 1.26
N PHE A 141 -1.07 0.01 1.04
CA PHE A 141 0.03 -0.56 1.80
C PHE A 141 1.10 0.47 2.14
N THR A 142 1.98 0.08 3.06
CA THR A 142 3.16 0.85 3.45
C THR A 142 4.39 -0.05 3.46
N LEU A 143 5.54 0.55 3.15
CA LEU A 143 6.85 -0.08 3.21
C LEU A 143 7.56 0.45 4.45
N THR A 144 8.26 -0.41 5.18
CA THR A 144 9.02 -0.03 6.37
C THR A 144 10.28 -0.89 6.47
N ARG A 145 11.11 -0.64 7.49
CA ARG A 145 12.27 -1.48 7.82
C ARG A 145 12.06 -2.15 9.17
N LYS A 146 12.26 -3.47 9.24
CA LYS A 146 12.24 -4.25 10.49
C LYS A 146 13.49 -5.13 10.54
N TYR A 147 14.31 -4.96 11.58
CA TYR A 147 15.60 -5.66 11.74
C TYR A 147 16.46 -5.60 10.46
N ASN A 148 16.63 -4.40 9.90
CA ASN A 148 17.32 -4.10 8.63
C ASN A 148 16.71 -4.71 7.35
N ASN A 149 15.62 -5.46 7.43
CA ASN A 149 14.92 -5.98 6.26
C ASN A 149 13.75 -5.08 5.89
N ILE A 150 13.41 -5.05 4.60
CA ILE A 150 12.16 -4.41 4.16
C ILE A 150 11.00 -5.24 4.72
N ALA A 151 10.03 -4.54 5.30
CA ALA A 151 8.75 -5.09 5.69
C ALA A 151 7.63 -4.35 4.97
N LEU A 152 6.55 -5.08 4.69
CA LEU A 152 5.38 -4.55 4.00
C LEU A 152 4.18 -4.68 4.91
N THR A 153 3.34 -3.65 4.93
CA THR A 153 2.14 -3.65 5.75
C THR A 153 0.90 -3.21 4.98
N ILE A 154 -0.17 -3.99 5.02
CA ILE A 154 -1.47 -3.66 4.40
C ILE A 154 -2.32 -2.91 5.42
N GLY A 155 -2.66 -1.66 5.10
CA GLY A 155 -3.52 -0.82 5.94
C GLY A 155 -4.97 -0.75 5.49
N GLY A 156 -5.27 -1.20 4.28
CA GLY A 156 -6.66 -1.25 3.82
C GLY A 156 -6.84 -1.98 2.49
N ILE A 157 -8.01 -2.57 2.30
CA ILE A 157 -8.47 -3.14 1.03
C ILE A 157 -9.94 -2.79 0.84
N GLN A 158 -10.23 -1.99 -0.17
CA GLN A 158 -11.55 -1.37 -0.33
C GLN A 158 -11.97 -1.34 -1.78
N SER A 159 -13.21 -1.73 -2.02
CA SER A 159 -13.81 -1.62 -3.33
C SER A 159 -14.17 -0.17 -3.64
N ARG A 160 -14.21 0.16 -4.93
CA ARG A 160 -14.65 1.47 -5.41
C ARG A 160 -16.14 1.42 -5.75
N GLU A 161 -16.90 2.32 -5.15
CA GLU A 161 -18.29 2.55 -5.54
C GLU A 161 -18.34 3.43 -6.79
N HIS A 162 -19.26 3.10 -7.69
CA HIS A 162 -19.57 3.85 -8.90
C HIS A 162 -21.05 4.20 -8.88
N ALA A 163 -21.40 5.46 -9.20
CA ALA A 163 -22.77 5.95 -9.08
C ALA A 163 -23.79 5.16 -9.92
N GLN A 164 -23.34 4.50 -10.98
CA GLN A 164 -24.18 3.80 -11.95
C GLN A 164 -24.06 2.27 -11.89
N THR A 165 -23.23 1.72 -10.99
CA THR A 165 -23.02 0.27 -10.96
C THR A 165 -22.83 -0.23 -9.54
N ASP A 166 -23.60 -1.24 -9.17
CA ASP A 166 -23.47 -1.93 -7.89
C ASP A 166 -22.09 -2.59 -7.77
N CYS A 167 -21.38 -2.25 -6.70
CA CYS A 167 -20.06 -2.75 -6.38
C CYS A 167 -20.03 -4.29 -6.27
N ARG A 168 -21.09 -4.91 -5.74
CA ARG A 168 -21.14 -6.38 -5.63
C ARG A 168 -21.20 -7.05 -7.00
N THR A 169 -21.93 -6.46 -7.92
CA THR A 169 -22.04 -6.93 -9.30
C THR A 169 -20.68 -6.84 -10.00
N LEU A 170 -20.00 -5.68 -9.90
CA LEU A 170 -18.64 -5.51 -10.45
C LEU A 170 -17.65 -6.55 -9.91
N LEU A 171 -17.64 -6.79 -8.59
CA LEU A 171 -16.74 -7.78 -8.00
C LEU A 171 -17.06 -9.21 -8.43
N ARG A 172 -18.35 -9.55 -8.58
CA ARG A 172 -18.78 -10.87 -9.05
C ARG A 172 -18.33 -11.09 -10.50
N ASP A 173 -18.54 -10.11 -11.34
CA ASP A 173 -18.23 -10.19 -12.76
C ASP A 173 -16.70 -10.23 -12.96
N ALA A 174 -15.94 -9.41 -12.22
CA ALA A 174 -14.48 -9.50 -12.17
C ALA A 174 -13.99 -10.87 -11.66
N THR A 175 -14.66 -11.47 -10.67
CA THR A 175 -14.32 -12.84 -10.22
C THR A 175 -14.53 -13.87 -11.34
N HIS A 176 -15.59 -13.72 -12.13
CA HIS A 176 -15.82 -14.59 -13.29
C HIS A 176 -14.74 -14.40 -14.37
N ALA A 177 -14.39 -13.15 -14.68
CA ALA A 177 -13.32 -12.81 -15.63
C ALA A 177 -11.96 -13.36 -15.18
N LEU A 178 -11.68 -13.37 -13.88
CA LEU A 178 -10.45 -13.91 -13.28
C LEU A 178 -10.47 -15.43 -13.02
N HIS A 179 -11.24 -16.20 -13.81
CA HIS A 179 -11.37 -17.65 -13.68
C HIS A 179 -11.72 -18.12 -12.25
N GLY A 180 -12.52 -17.34 -11.52
CA GLY A 180 -12.94 -17.63 -10.15
C GLY A 180 -11.99 -17.15 -9.06
N ILE A 181 -10.89 -16.47 -9.39
CA ILE A 181 -10.05 -15.77 -8.39
C ILE A 181 -10.79 -14.52 -7.94
N GLN A 182 -10.98 -14.37 -6.62
CA GLN A 182 -11.55 -13.13 -6.09
C GLN A 182 -10.58 -11.96 -6.35
N PRO A 183 -11.06 -10.79 -6.79
CA PRO A 183 -10.24 -9.59 -7.00
C PRO A 183 -9.31 -9.26 -5.83
N ARG A 184 -9.79 -9.42 -4.59
CA ARG A 184 -8.99 -9.18 -3.37
C ARG A 184 -7.80 -10.13 -3.24
N ILE A 185 -7.96 -11.38 -3.66
CA ILE A 185 -6.89 -12.38 -3.64
C ILE A 185 -5.86 -12.04 -4.70
N LEU A 186 -6.29 -11.66 -5.92
CA LEU A 186 -5.38 -11.19 -6.97
C LEU A 186 -4.48 -10.06 -6.47
N MET A 187 -5.06 -9.04 -5.81
CA MET A 187 -4.28 -7.92 -5.27
C MET A 187 -3.28 -8.33 -4.20
N ILE A 188 -3.63 -9.30 -3.34
CA ILE A 188 -2.72 -9.85 -2.35
C ILE A 188 -1.59 -10.63 -3.04
N GLU A 189 -1.87 -11.41 -4.08
CA GLU A 189 -0.85 -12.13 -4.86
C GLU A 189 0.08 -11.19 -5.64
N THR A 190 -0.45 -10.09 -6.19
CA THR A 190 0.38 -9.02 -6.75
C THR A 190 1.31 -8.45 -5.68
N LEU A 191 0.78 -8.14 -4.50
CA LEU A 191 1.57 -7.59 -3.40
C LEU A 191 2.61 -8.58 -2.85
N ARG A 192 2.30 -9.88 -2.84
CA ARG A 192 3.24 -10.96 -2.55
C ARG A 192 4.40 -10.97 -3.54
N SER A 193 4.10 -10.79 -4.82
CA SER A 193 5.12 -10.71 -5.88
C SER A 193 6.05 -9.50 -5.65
N ILE A 194 5.50 -8.34 -5.27
CA ILE A 194 6.31 -7.18 -4.85
C ILE A 194 7.14 -7.52 -3.60
N ALA A 195 6.53 -8.12 -2.58
CA ALA A 195 7.23 -8.46 -1.33
C ALA A 195 8.42 -9.39 -1.59
N GLN A 196 8.29 -10.37 -2.49
CA GLN A 196 9.39 -11.26 -2.89
C GLN A 196 10.53 -10.49 -3.56
N GLN A 197 10.23 -9.56 -4.47
CA GLN A 197 11.25 -8.68 -5.08
C GLN A 197 11.99 -7.84 -4.03
N LEU A 198 11.30 -7.50 -2.95
CA LEU A 198 11.87 -6.72 -1.83
C LEU A 198 12.51 -7.59 -0.73
N ALA A 199 12.66 -8.91 -0.95
CA ALA A 199 13.15 -9.86 0.05
C ALA A 199 12.39 -9.78 1.40
N CYS A 200 11.11 -9.44 1.32
CA CYS A 200 10.19 -9.38 2.45
C CYS A 200 9.50 -10.74 2.63
N ASN A 201 9.76 -11.42 3.75
CA ASN A 201 9.25 -12.77 4.00
C ASN A 201 7.78 -12.81 4.49
N THR A 202 7.34 -11.73 5.12
CA THR A 202 6.02 -11.64 5.76
C THR A 202 5.41 -10.28 5.52
N ILE A 203 4.11 -10.25 5.24
CA ILE A 203 3.34 -9.03 5.09
C ILE A 203 2.45 -8.90 6.33
N GLU A 204 2.59 -7.80 7.07
CA GLU A 204 1.69 -7.52 8.19
C GLU A 204 0.39 -6.91 7.66
N CYS A 205 -0.75 -7.28 8.24
CA CYS A 205 -2.07 -6.83 7.82
C CYS A 205 -2.79 -6.25 9.03
N VAL A 206 -3.27 -5.01 8.91
CA VAL A 206 -3.97 -4.36 10.01
C VAL A 206 -5.25 -5.13 10.36
N ASN A 207 -5.44 -5.38 11.65
CA ASN A 207 -6.69 -5.94 12.15
C ASN A 207 -7.79 -4.88 12.07
N GLU A 208 -9.03 -5.30 11.80
CA GLU A 208 -10.19 -4.39 11.77
C GLU A 208 -10.34 -3.54 13.05
N ASN A 209 -9.92 -4.09 14.20
CA ASN A 209 -9.95 -3.43 15.50
C ASN A 209 -8.86 -2.37 15.65
N ASN A 210 -7.74 -2.51 14.93
CA ASN A 210 -6.61 -1.60 14.93
C ASN A 210 -6.65 -0.60 13.75
N HIS A 211 -7.59 -0.80 12.83
CA HIS A 211 -7.76 0.02 11.63
C HIS A 211 -7.88 1.51 11.95
N ILE A 212 -7.30 2.35 11.09
CA ILE A 212 -7.15 3.77 11.34
C ILE A 212 -8.48 4.53 11.56
N TYR A 213 -9.55 4.12 10.90
CA TYR A 213 -10.88 4.70 11.09
C TYR A 213 -11.49 4.41 12.47
N ARG A 214 -10.91 3.51 13.28
CA ARG A 214 -11.28 3.35 14.70
C ARG A 214 -10.58 4.35 15.63
N ALA A 215 -9.62 5.15 15.14
CA ALA A 215 -9.02 6.22 15.93
C ALA A 215 -10.08 7.25 16.35
N LEU A 216 -9.96 7.79 17.57
CA LEU A 216 -10.91 8.77 18.12
C LEU A 216 -11.19 9.94 17.15
N ARG A 217 -10.14 10.39 16.46
CA ARG A 217 -10.21 11.47 15.46
C ARG A 217 -11.09 11.16 14.24
N TYR A 218 -11.35 9.88 13.94
CA TYR A 218 -11.98 9.41 12.70
C TYR A 218 -13.21 8.52 12.89
N ARG A 219 -13.53 8.09 14.12
CA ARG A 219 -14.59 7.12 14.45
C ARG A 219 -15.97 7.44 13.86
N ASN A 220 -16.27 8.71 13.63
CA ASN A 220 -17.58 9.16 13.14
C ASN A 220 -17.61 9.45 11.63
N LYS A 221 -16.56 9.11 10.86
CA LYS A 221 -16.39 9.56 9.47
C LYS A 221 -16.58 8.48 8.41
N ARG A 222 -16.48 7.20 8.77
CA ARG A 222 -16.59 6.10 7.81
C ARG A 222 -16.98 4.80 8.52
N VAL A 223 -17.97 4.11 7.99
CA VAL A 223 -18.33 2.77 8.46
C VAL A 223 -17.39 1.77 7.79
N ILE A 224 -16.73 0.93 8.60
CA ILE A 224 -15.86 -0.13 8.10
C ILE A 224 -16.75 -1.33 7.79
N HIS A 225 -16.95 -1.61 6.49
CA HIS A 225 -17.79 -2.74 6.04
C HIS A 225 -16.97 -3.98 5.61
N ALA A 226 -15.64 -3.92 5.66
CA ALA A 226 -14.79 -4.99 5.19
C ALA A 226 -14.51 -6.02 6.30
N GLN A 227 -14.83 -7.29 6.02
CA GLN A 227 -14.43 -8.46 6.82
C GLN A 227 -12.93 -8.73 6.64
N TYR A 228 -12.10 -7.80 7.12
CA TYR A 228 -10.65 -7.83 7.00
C TYR A 228 -10.06 -9.13 7.56
N ASN A 229 -10.46 -9.49 8.80
CA ASN A 229 -9.87 -10.62 9.51
C ASN A 229 -10.15 -11.94 8.78
N GLN A 230 -11.35 -12.13 8.22
CA GLN A 230 -11.67 -13.34 7.45
C GLN A 230 -10.85 -13.44 6.16
N LEU A 231 -10.58 -12.31 5.49
CA LEU A 231 -9.70 -12.28 4.33
C LEU A 231 -8.26 -12.66 4.72
N TRP A 232 -7.75 -12.14 5.84
CA TRP A 232 -6.40 -12.48 6.32
C TRP A 232 -6.27 -13.97 6.63
N LEU A 233 -7.23 -14.55 7.36
CA LEU A 233 -7.27 -15.99 7.62
C LEU A 233 -7.32 -16.81 6.33
N LEU A 234 -8.13 -16.38 5.35
CA LEU A 234 -8.26 -17.06 4.05
C LEU A 234 -6.94 -17.16 3.28
N VAL A 235 -6.07 -16.15 3.40
CA VAL A 235 -4.76 -16.11 2.72
C VAL A 235 -3.60 -16.65 3.57
N GLY A 236 -3.91 -17.36 4.67
CA GLY A 236 -2.91 -17.96 5.55
C GLY A 236 -2.36 -17.01 6.63
N GLY A 237 -3.16 -16.01 7.02
CA GLY A 237 -2.81 -15.07 8.07
C GLY A 237 -2.83 -15.71 9.44
N ILE A 238 -1.83 -15.36 10.24
CA ILE A 238 -1.70 -15.76 11.64
C ILE A 238 -1.73 -14.49 12.49
N GLU A 239 -2.53 -14.49 13.56
CA GLU A 239 -2.58 -13.36 14.48
C GLU A 239 -1.23 -13.20 15.22
N MET A 240 -0.76 -11.96 15.29
CA MET A 240 0.47 -11.56 15.93
C MET A 240 0.21 -11.10 17.37
N THR A 241 1.26 -11.00 18.19
CA THR A 241 1.16 -10.51 19.56
C THR A 241 0.59 -9.09 19.67
N ASN A 242 0.74 -8.30 18.61
CA ASN A 242 0.17 -6.96 18.51
C ASN A 242 -1.29 -6.91 18.07
N GLY A 243 -1.94 -8.07 17.89
CA GLY A 243 -3.31 -8.20 17.40
C GLY A 243 -3.50 -7.92 15.92
N ASN A 244 -2.46 -7.58 15.15
CA ASN A 244 -2.51 -7.58 13.68
C ASN A 244 -2.30 -9.00 13.14
N PHE A 245 -2.38 -9.20 11.82
CA PHE A 245 -2.12 -10.49 11.19
C PHE A 245 -0.79 -10.46 10.44
N SER A 246 -0.11 -11.59 10.34
CA SER A 246 1.02 -11.81 9.44
C SER A 246 0.62 -12.84 8.39
N ILE A 247 0.72 -12.48 7.11
CA ILE A 247 0.54 -13.40 5.98
C ILE A 247 1.92 -13.70 5.35
N PRO A 248 2.16 -14.91 4.83
CA PRO A 248 3.42 -15.20 4.17
C PRO A 248 3.51 -14.48 2.82
N SER A 249 4.71 -14.04 2.43
CA SER A 249 4.96 -13.43 1.11
C SER A 249 5.03 -14.45 -0.02
N PHE A 250 5.18 -15.73 0.31
CA PHE A 250 5.16 -16.86 -0.62
C PHE A 250 4.20 -17.93 -0.11
N VAL A 251 3.40 -18.50 -1.00
CA VAL A 251 2.55 -19.64 -0.72
C VAL A 251 2.87 -20.72 -1.73
N GLU A 252 3.18 -21.92 -1.23
CA GLU A 252 3.44 -23.07 -2.09
C GLU A 252 2.19 -23.44 -2.89
N GLU A 253 2.36 -23.57 -4.20
CA GLU A 253 1.27 -23.96 -5.08
C GLU A 253 0.95 -25.45 -4.90
N LYS A 254 -0.31 -25.75 -4.56
CA LYS A 254 -0.77 -27.14 -4.45
C LYS A 254 -0.73 -27.80 -5.83
N SER A 255 -0.17 -29.01 -5.89
CA SER A 255 -0.14 -29.84 -7.10
C SER A 255 -1.53 -29.98 -7.74
N ILE A 256 -1.56 -29.98 -9.07
CA ILE A 256 -2.82 -30.06 -9.83
C ILE A 256 -3.47 -31.44 -9.72
N GLU A 257 -2.66 -32.48 -9.48
CA GLU A 257 -3.08 -33.86 -9.27
C GLU A 257 -3.97 -33.96 -8.02
N SER A 258 -3.66 -33.16 -6.99
CA SER A 258 -4.44 -33.06 -5.75
C SER A 258 -5.82 -32.41 -5.93
N ARG A 259 -6.11 -31.82 -7.11
CA ARG A 259 -7.38 -31.16 -7.40
C ARG A 259 -8.36 -32.13 -8.08
N PRO A 260 -9.68 -32.04 -7.79
CA PRO A 260 -10.69 -32.86 -8.45
C PRO A 260 -10.62 -32.71 -9.98
N SER A 261 -10.64 -33.83 -10.71
CA SER A 261 -10.43 -33.87 -12.17
C SER A 261 -11.27 -32.84 -12.94
N LYS A 262 -12.57 -32.75 -12.64
CA LYS A 262 -13.53 -31.82 -13.26
C LYS A 262 -13.19 -30.32 -13.05
N LYS A 263 -12.35 -29.98 -12.07
CA LYS A 263 -11.93 -28.60 -11.77
C LYS A 263 -10.48 -28.30 -12.18
N ARG A 264 -9.72 -29.30 -12.65
CA ARG A 264 -8.28 -29.12 -12.96
C ARG A 264 -8.04 -28.04 -14.02
N ASN A 265 -8.88 -27.94 -15.04
CA ASN A 265 -8.71 -26.90 -16.07
C ASN A 265 -8.85 -25.49 -15.49
N GLU A 266 -9.84 -25.28 -14.62
CA GLU A 266 -10.04 -24.00 -13.94
C GLU A 266 -8.84 -23.64 -13.06
N TYR A 267 -8.34 -24.59 -12.26
CA TYR A 267 -7.16 -24.37 -11.42
C TYR A 267 -5.88 -24.09 -12.24
N ARG A 268 -5.71 -24.71 -13.41
CA ARG A 268 -4.61 -24.38 -14.32
C ARG A 268 -4.71 -22.94 -14.82
N ASN A 269 -5.89 -22.51 -15.27
CA ASN A 269 -6.10 -21.13 -15.72
C ASN A 269 -5.81 -20.11 -14.61
N ARG A 270 -6.20 -20.42 -13.36
CA ARG A 270 -5.86 -19.60 -12.19
C ARG A 270 -4.35 -19.51 -11.97
N ALA A 271 -3.64 -20.64 -12.02
CA ALA A 271 -2.20 -20.67 -11.85
C ALA A 271 -1.49 -19.88 -12.96
N THR A 272 -1.91 -20.05 -14.22
CA THR A 272 -1.39 -19.28 -15.36
C THR A 272 -1.59 -17.78 -15.17
N LEU A 273 -2.77 -17.35 -14.72
CA LEU A 273 -3.07 -15.94 -14.48
C LEU A 273 -2.18 -15.36 -13.37
N LEU A 274 -2.05 -16.06 -12.24
CA LEU A 274 -1.20 -15.62 -11.13
C LEU A 274 0.28 -15.61 -11.51
N HIS A 275 0.73 -16.60 -12.30
CA HIS A 275 2.09 -16.63 -12.83
C HIS A 275 2.35 -15.45 -13.76
N SER A 276 1.42 -15.11 -14.64
CA SER A 276 1.52 -13.94 -15.53
C SER A 276 1.66 -12.64 -14.74
N VAL A 277 0.84 -12.43 -13.71
CA VAL A 277 0.97 -11.27 -12.80
C VAL A 277 2.34 -11.24 -12.15
N ARG A 278 2.80 -12.38 -11.61
CA ARG A 278 4.10 -12.47 -10.94
C ARG A 278 5.23 -12.06 -11.89
N THR A 279 5.25 -12.61 -13.11
CA THR A 279 6.28 -12.31 -14.12
C THR A 279 6.30 -10.83 -14.49
N GLN A 280 5.14 -10.25 -14.82
CA GLN A 280 5.05 -8.83 -15.18
C GLN A 280 5.47 -7.90 -14.03
N VAL A 281 5.07 -8.23 -12.79
CA VAL A 281 5.51 -7.48 -11.59
C VAL A 281 7.04 -7.52 -11.44
N CYS A 282 7.67 -8.67 -11.69
CA CYS A 282 9.13 -8.80 -11.60
C CYS A 282 9.88 -8.00 -12.68
N GLU A 283 9.25 -7.78 -13.84
CA GLU A 283 9.81 -6.94 -14.92
C GLU A 283 9.75 -5.46 -14.56
N VAL A 284 8.67 -5.02 -13.89
CA VAL A 284 8.47 -3.61 -13.53
C VAL A 284 9.18 -3.24 -12.22
N ILE A 285 9.20 -4.15 -11.24
CA ILE A 285 9.79 -3.96 -9.92
C ILE A 285 11.01 -4.88 -9.80
N PRO A 286 12.24 -4.35 -9.96
CA PRO A 286 13.44 -5.17 -9.90
C PRO A 286 13.73 -5.66 -8.47
N PRO A 287 14.51 -6.74 -8.32
CA PRO A 287 14.95 -7.23 -7.02
C PRO A 287 15.71 -6.15 -6.25
N PHE A 288 15.42 -6.00 -4.95
CA PHE A 288 16.06 -5.01 -4.07
C PHE A 288 17.59 -5.14 -4.02
N SER A 289 18.12 -6.36 -4.18
CA SER A 289 19.57 -6.61 -4.27
C SER A 289 20.24 -5.94 -5.48
N LEU A 290 19.49 -5.73 -6.58
CA LEU A 290 20.00 -5.09 -7.79
C LEU A 290 19.88 -3.56 -7.75
N ILE A 291 19.00 -3.03 -6.91
CA ILE A 291 18.72 -1.59 -6.78
C ILE A 291 19.89 -0.83 -6.12
N ASN A 292 20.71 -1.49 -5.28
CA ASN A 292 21.78 -0.88 -4.49
C ASN A 292 23.06 -0.48 -5.24
N LYS A 293 23.13 -0.58 -6.58
CA LYS A 293 24.37 -0.24 -7.32
C LYS A 293 24.47 1.22 -7.78
N ASN A 294 23.38 2.01 -7.77
CA ASN A 294 23.35 3.31 -8.45
C ASN A 294 22.79 4.51 -7.66
N THR A 295 22.51 4.40 -6.35
CA THR A 295 21.97 5.51 -5.56
C THR A 295 22.92 5.97 -4.45
N ASN A 296 23.15 7.29 -4.40
CA ASN A 296 24.10 7.97 -3.52
C ASN A 296 24.04 7.51 -2.06
N ALA A 297 25.11 6.85 -1.59
CA ALA A 297 25.34 6.43 -0.20
C ALA A 297 25.18 7.56 0.84
N ALA A 298 25.19 8.83 0.44
CA ALA A 298 25.09 9.98 1.35
C ALA A 298 23.68 10.21 1.97
N ALA A 299 22.61 9.71 1.35
CA ALA A 299 21.24 9.87 1.88
C ALA A 299 20.88 8.75 2.88
N THR A 300 21.23 7.50 2.55
CA THR A 300 21.00 6.30 3.35
C THR A 300 21.75 6.35 4.69
N VAL A 301 23.02 6.77 4.67
CA VAL A 301 23.86 6.92 5.88
C VAL A 301 23.30 7.98 6.86
N LYS A 302 22.57 8.99 6.37
CA LYS A 302 21.92 10.00 7.24
C LYS A 302 20.66 9.48 7.92
N ILE A 303 19.86 8.64 7.27
CA ILE A 303 18.66 8.06 7.87
C ILE A 303 19.06 7.04 8.94
N ASP A 304 20.03 6.18 8.67
CA ASP A 304 20.53 5.22 9.65
C ASP A 304 21.21 5.92 10.84
N ALA A 305 21.92 7.03 10.63
CA ALA A 305 22.46 7.85 11.73
C ALA A 305 21.37 8.57 12.56
N ILE A 306 20.20 8.85 12.00
CA ILE A 306 19.05 9.42 12.73
C ILE A 306 18.35 8.33 13.58
N PHE A 307 18.50 7.05 13.23
CA PHE A 307 17.74 5.93 13.81
C PHE A 307 18.59 4.78 14.38
N SER A 308 19.91 4.95 14.49
CA SER A 308 20.93 3.93 14.82
C SER A 308 20.76 3.19 16.15
N ASN A 309 19.69 3.44 16.92
CA ASN A 309 19.42 2.77 18.19
C ASN A 309 17.93 2.44 18.43
N THR A 310 17.11 2.20 17.41
CA THR A 310 15.71 1.82 17.70
C THR A 310 15.13 0.84 16.69
N THR A 311 15.24 -0.43 17.04
CA THR A 311 14.35 -1.50 16.60
C THR A 311 12.90 -1.00 16.64
N ILE A 312 12.15 -1.21 15.56
CA ILE A 312 10.69 -1.11 15.64
C ILE A 312 10.23 -2.29 16.51
N GLU A 313 10.20 -2.08 17.84
CA GLU A 313 9.37 -2.91 18.69
C GLU A 313 7.94 -2.77 18.20
N ALA A 314 7.28 -3.91 18.01
CA ALA A 314 5.94 -3.98 17.46
C ALA A 314 4.98 -3.03 18.20
N LEU A 315 4.09 -2.38 17.43
CA LEU A 315 2.89 -1.72 17.98
C LEU A 315 2.03 -2.68 18.81
#